data_AF-A0A2E0SMF5-F1
#
_entry.id   AF-A0A2E0SMF5-F1
#
_cell.length_a   1.000
_cell.length_b   1.000
_cell.length_c   1.000
_cell.angle_alpha   90.00
_cell.angle_beta   90.00
_cell.angle_gamma   90.00
#
_symmetry.space_group_name_H-M   'P 1'
#
loop_
_entity.id
_entity.type
_entity.pdbx_description
1 polymer ?
#
loop_
_entity_poly.entity_id
_entity_poly.type
_entity_poly.pdbx_seq_one_letter_code
_entity_poly.pdbx_strand_id
1 'polypeptide(L)'
;MIIVSPINVTRSLLDKRSVKSLLMPAKKYCAMRSDINAEYPRLRSNDLKAAAKKVFSDSCHTRFSEGMASAFNLFCERRLERLDDNDGEGDAHVDDNSCDHLLLVNWRHSLFDGVCSPVTGGFIDNDGMPGWDSWIALVNLELTARQHALLCWTPEKLVESVDDALTLDAAECMSWLRWNRTKFEIVGWGQRSDE
;
A
#
# COMPACT_ATOMS: atom_id res chain seq x y z
N MET A 1 -8.21 20.31 12.47
CA MET A 1 -8.26 19.72 11.11
C MET A 1 -6.86 19.84 10.51
N ILE A 2 -6.05 18.78 10.58
CA ILE A 2 -4.71 18.76 9.98
C ILE A 2 -4.92 18.52 8.49
N ILE A 3 -4.83 19.58 7.69
CA ILE A 3 -4.83 19.47 6.22
C ILE A 3 -3.46 18.91 5.85
N VAL A 4 -3.37 17.61 5.61
CA VAL A 4 -2.14 16.98 5.13
C VAL A 4 -2.03 17.36 3.66
N SER A 5 -1.19 18.35 3.35
CA SER A 5 -0.81 18.67 1.95
C SER A 5 -0.33 17.41 1.25
N PRO A 6 -0.52 17.27 -0.08
CA PRO A 6 0.09 16.19 -0.84
C PRO A 6 1.59 16.22 -0.56
N ILE A 7 2.06 15.24 0.22
CA ILE A 7 3.46 15.18 0.60
C ILE A 7 4.22 14.93 -0.69
N ASN A 8 4.93 15.94 -1.19
CA ASN A 8 6.02 15.73 -2.13
C ASN A 8 7.08 14.94 -1.36
N VAL A 9 6.95 13.61 -1.35
CA VAL A 9 7.89 12.72 -0.69
C VAL A 9 9.15 12.67 -1.54
N THR A 10 9.98 13.71 -1.45
CA THR A 10 11.42 13.62 -1.77
C THR A 10 12.12 12.95 -0.57
N ARG A 11 13.30 12.35 -0.77
CA ARG A 11 14.04 11.45 0.14
C ARG A 11 14.13 11.87 1.61
N SER A 12 13.87 13.12 1.95
CA SER A 12 13.98 13.61 3.33
C SER A 12 12.76 13.36 4.21
N LEU A 13 11.63 12.86 3.69
CA LEU A 13 10.34 12.89 4.43
C LEU A 13 9.67 11.55 4.78
N LEU A 14 10.19 10.40 4.37
CA LEU A 14 9.79 9.13 5.00
C LEU A 14 10.66 8.88 6.22
N ASP A 15 10.58 9.77 7.22
CA ASP A 15 11.08 9.40 8.53
C ASP A 15 10.14 8.33 9.13
N LYS A 16 10.69 7.46 9.98
CA LYS A 16 9.95 6.34 10.57
C LYS A 16 8.66 6.78 11.26
N ARG A 17 8.63 7.96 11.88
CA ARG A 17 7.45 8.47 12.59
C ARG A 17 6.36 8.87 11.61
N SER A 18 6.71 9.54 10.51
CA SER A 18 5.76 9.89 9.44
C SER A 18 5.12 8.64 8.83
N VAL A 19 5.93 7.64 8.44
CA VAL A 19 5.40 6.38 7.91
C VAL A 19 4.52 5.66 8.92
N LYS A 20 4.93 5.60 10.18
CA LYS A 20 4.12 4.99 11.25
C LYS A 20 2.77 5.68 11.39
N SER A 21 2.73 7.02 11.36
CA SER A 21 1.48 7.77 11.45
C SER A 21 0.50 7.49 10.31
N LEU A 22 1.01 7.23 9.09
CA LEU A 22 0.21 6.88 7.92
C LEU A 22 -0.18 5.39 7.89
N LEU A 23 0.67 4.52 8.42
CA LEU A 23 0.46 3.09 8.50
C LEU A 23 -0.68 2.72 9.46
N MET A 24 -0.77 3.41 10.60
CA MET A 24 -1.73 3.06 11.65
C MET A 24 -3.20 3.08 11.19
N PRO A 25 -3.69 4.11 10.46
CA PRO A 25 -5.03 4.08 9.89
C PRO A 25 -5.29 2.89 8.95
N ALA A 26 -4.31 2.54 8.10
CA ALA A 26 -4.45 1.40 7.19
C ALA A 26 -4.57 0.08 7.96
N LYS A 27 -3.70 -0.13 8.96
CA LYS A 27 -3.73 -1.32 9.83
C LYS A 27 -5.03 -1.44 10.62
N LYS A 28 -5.43 -0.37 11.30
CA LYS A 28 -6.69 -0.33 12.08
C LYS A 28 -7.89 -0.65 11.18
N TYR A 29 -7.93 -0.02 10.01
CA TYR A 29 -9.03 -0.22 9.08
C TYR A 29 -9.09 -1.67 8.59
N CYS A 30 -7.95 -2.26 8.24
CA CYS A 30 -7.90 -3.68 7.88
C CYS A 30 -8.30 -4.58 9.06
N ALA A 31 -7.84 -4.28 10.28
CA ALA A 31 -8.11 -5.09 11.47
C ALA A 31 -9.60 -5.12 11.87
N MET A 32 -10.33 -4.04 11.60
CA MET A 32 -11.78 -3.96 11.81
C MET A 32 -12.57 -4.85 10.85
N ARG A 33 -11.96 -5.29 9.74
CA ARG A 33 -12.66 -6.11 8.76
C ARG A 33 -12.52 -7.59 9.11
N SER A 34 -13.66 -8.28 9.10
CA SER A 34 -13.76 -9.71 9.41
C SER A 34 -12.95 -10.62 8.47
N ASP A 35 -12.60 -10.12 7.27
CA ASP A 35 -11.80 -10.84 6.28
C ASP A 35 -10.30 -10.81 6.58
N ILE A 36 -9.81 -10.00 7.52
CA ILE A 36 -8.38 -10.01 7.88
C ILE A 36 -7.93 -11.33 8.50
N ASN A 37 -8.85 -12.17 8.98
CA ASN A 37 -8.52 -13.51 9.50
C ASN A 37 -8.75 -14.63 8.47
N ALA A 38 -9.28 -14.32 7.27
CA ALA A 38 -9.37 -15.30 6.19
C ALA A 38 -7.97 -15.76 5.76
N GLU A 39 -7.84 -16.99 5.26
CA GLU A 39 -6.54 -17.51 4.80
C GLU A 39 -5.85 -16.56 3.81
N TYR A 40 -6.63 -15.96 2.90
CA TYR A 40 -6.17 -14.95 1.93
C TYR A 40 -7.04 -13.68 2.00
N PRO A 41 -6.66 -12.66 2.80
CA PRO A 41 -7.41 -11.41 2.85
C PRO A 41 -7.13 -10.60 1.58
N ARG A 42 -8.17 -10.33 0.79
CA ARG A 42 -8.03 -9.51 -0.42
C ARG A 42 -7.79 -8.03 -0.10
N LEU A 43 -8.22 -7.57 1.08
CA LEU A 43 -8.08 -6.17 1.52
C LEU A 43 -8.67 -5.17 0.50
N ARG A 44 -9.87 -5.50 0.00
CA ARG A 44 -10.60 -4.74 -1.01
C ARG A 44 -12.02 -4.44 -0.55
N SER A 45 -12.15 -3.54 0.42
CA SER A 45 -13.46 -3.20 0.98
C SER A 45 -14.40 -2.58 -0.06
N ASN A 46 -15.69 -2.88 0.05
CA ASN A 46 -16.69 -2.32 -0.86
C ASN A 46 -16.93 -0.81 -0.62
N ASP A 47 -16.76 -0.35 0.60
CA ASP A 47 -16.98 1.05 1.00
C ASP A 47 -15.86 1.99 0.53
N LEU A 48 -14.62 1.51 0.40
CA LEU A 48 -13.53 2.31 -0.19
C LEU A 48 -13.39 2.14 -1.70
N LYS A 49 -14.01 1.12 -2.31
CA LYS A 49 -13.91 0.80 -3.75
C LYS A 49 -14.11 2.01 -4.67
N ALA A 50 -15.14 2.82 -4.42
CA ALA A 50 -15.44 3.98 -5.26
C ALA A 50 -14.38 5.08 -5.13
N ALA A 51 -13.75 5.24 -3.97
CA ALA A 51 -12.66 6.18 -3.76
C ALA A 51 -11.36 5.66 -4.39
N ALA A 52 -11.04 4.37 -4.19
CA ALA A 52 -9.88 3.71 -4.78
C ALA A 52 -9.88 3.81 -6.32
N LYS A 53 -11.05 3.59 -6.94
CA LYS A 53 -11.22 3.73 -8.40
C LYS A 53 -11.01 5.17 -8.90
N LYS A 54 -11.17 6.21 -8.06
CA LYS A 54 -10.83 7.58 -8.45
C LYS A 54 -9.32 7.84 -8.44
N VAL A 55 -8.57 7.12 -7.60
CA VAL A 55 -7.10 7.18 -7.59
C VAL A 55 -6.55 6.55 -8.86
N PHE A 56 -7.00 5.34 -9.19
CA PHE A 56 -6.59 4.58 -10.36
C PHE A 56 -7.80 4.32 -11.26
N SER A 57 -8.18 5.33 -12.06
CA SER A 57 -9.37 5.29 -12.94
C SER A 57 -9.27 4.22 -14.02
N ASP A 58 -8.07 4.06 -14.56
CA ASP A 58 -7.73 3.20 -15.69
C ASP A 58 -6.67 2.17 -15.28
N SER A 59 -6.73 1.76 -14.00
CA SER A 59 -5.73 0.96 -13.30
C SER A 59 -4.32 1.48 -13.52
N CYS A 60 -3.60 0.87 -14.45
CA CYS A 60 -2.17 0.98 -14.58
C CYS A 60 -1.64 1.94 -15.63
N HIS A 61 -2.51 2.35 -16.55
CA HIS A 61 -2.20 3.42 -17.49
C HIS A 61 -2.35 4.79 -16.85
N THR A 62 -2.84 4.84 -15.61
CA THR A 62 -2.95 6.06 -14.82
C THR A 62 -1.57 6.66 -14.59
N ARG A 63 -1.29 7.75 -15.31
CA ARG A 63 -0.12 8.58 -15.07
C ARG A 63 -0.33 9.37 -13.80
N PHE A 64 0.74 9.51 -13.01
CA PHE A 64 0.72 10.41 -11.89
C PHE A 64 0.30 11.83 -12.33
N SER A 65 -0.57 12.45 -11.54
CA SER A 65 -1.06 13.81 -11.73
C SER A 65 -1.46 14.41 -10.38
N GLU A 66 -1.58 15.73 -10.30
CA GLU A 66 -2.11 16.40 -9.09
C GLU A 66 -3.54 15.95 -8.76
N GLY A 67 -4.33 15.61 -9.78
CA GLY A 67 -5.67 15.04 -9.62
C GLY A 67 -5.64 13.66 -8.96
N MET A 68 -4.68 12.82 -9.32
CA MET A 68 -4.47 11.52 -8.68
C MET A 68 -4.07 11.68 -7.20
N ALA A 69 -3.14 12.60 -6.90
CA ALA A 69 -2.75 12.89 -5.52
C ALA A 69 -3.94 13.41 -4.68
N SER A 70 -4.75 14.29 -5.25
CA SER A 70 -5.98 14.79 -4.60
C SER A 70 -7.00 13.68 -4.37
N ALA A 71 -7.17 12.76 -5.33
CA ALA A 71 -8.04 11.60 -5.18
C ALA A 71 -7.52 10.64 -4.09
N PHE A 72 -6.20 10.47 -3.96
CA PHE A 72 -5.60 9.65 -2.90
C PHE A 72 -5.81 10.27 -1.52
N ASN A 73 -5.70 11.59 -1.38
CA ASN A 73 -6.02 12.28 -0.13
C ASN A 73 -7.48 12.05 0.28
N LEU A 74 -8.42 12.21 -0.66
CA LEU A 74 -9.84 11.94 -0.41
C LEU A 74 -10.10 10.46 -0.05
N PHE A 75 -9.34 9.54 -0.65
CA PHE A 75 -9.38 8.13 -0.26
C PHE A 75 -8.96 7.92 1.20
N CYS A 76 -7.87 8.58 1.63
CA CYS A 76 -7.40 8.51 3.01
C CYS A 76 -8.40 9.14 3.99
N GLU A 77 -8.98 10.29 3.66
CA GLU A 77 -10.03 10.96 4.46
C GLU A 77 -11.21 10.03 4.68
N ARG A 78 -11.73 9.42 3.61
CA ARG A 78 -12.84 8.45 3.72
C ARG A 78 -12.51 7.26 4.60
N ARG A 79 -11.28 6.75 4.53
CA ARG A 79 -10.86 5.67 5.42
C ARG A 79 -10.89 6.11 6.88
N LEU A 80 -10.43 7.33 7.19
CA LEU A 80 -10.47 7.88 8.54
C LEU A 80 -11.90 8.06 9.04
N GLU A 81 -12.81 8.59 8.21
CA GLU A 81 -14.24 8.70 8.54
C GLU A 81 -14.84 7.34 8.95
N ARG A 82 -14.45 6.26 8.26
CA ARG A 82 -14.91 4.90 8.59
C ARG A 82 -14.32 4.35 9.89
N LEU A 83 -13.13 4.79 10.29
CA LEU A 83 -12.57 4.44 11.60
C LEU A 83 -13.38 5.14 12.69
N ASP A 84 -13.62 6.44 12.54
CA ASP A 84 -14.36 7.25 13.51
C ASP A 84 -15.82 6.76 13.70
N ASP A 85 -16.48 6.30 12.63
CA ASP A 85 -17.83 5.73 12.68
C ASP A 85 -17.93 4.45 13.53
N ASN A 86 -16.82 3.74 13.77
CA ASN A 86 -16.79 2.43 14.43
C ASN A 86 -16.10 2.44 15.81
N ASP A 87 -15.68 3.59 16.32
CA ASP A 87 -14.99 3.73 17.62
C ASP A 87 -15.80 3.18 18.84
N GLY A 88 -17.04 2.75 18.63
CA GLY A 88 -17.87 2.08 19.64
C GLY A 88 -17.69 0.55 19.77
N GLU A 89 -17.05 -0.13 18.82
CA GLU A 89 -16.98 -1.60 18.79
C GLU A 89 -15.53 -2.13 18.72
N GLY A 90 -14.93 -2.34 19.89
CA GLY A 90 -13.77 -3.21 20.05
C GLY A 90 -12.42 -2.54 19.84
N ASP A 91 -11.61 -2.54 20.90
CA ASP A 91 -10.21 -2.11 20.89
C ASP A 91 -9.38 -3.17 20.13
N ALA A 92 -9.41 -3.11 18.79
CA ALA A 92 -8.62 -3.99 17.95
C ALA A 92 -7.14 -3.69 18.23
N HIS A 93 -6.50 -4.59 18.99
CA HIS A 93 -5.13 -4.43 19.44
C HIS A 93 -4.18 -4.56 18.25
N VAL A 94 -3.92 -3.47 17.55
CA VAL A 94 -2.92 -3.39 16.49
C VAL A 94 -1.54 -3.37 17.15
N ASP A 95 -0.73 -4.39 16.92
CA ASP A 95 0.66 -4.39 17.37
C ASP A 95 1.42 -3.21 16.74
N ASP A 96 1.80 -2.26 17.60
CA ASP A 96 2.43 -0.99 17.25
C ASP A 96 3.93 -1.15 16.86
N ASN A 97 4.49 -2.35 17.04
CA ASN A 97 5.90 -2.62 16.71
C ASN A 97 6.12 -3.15 15.28
N SER A 98 5.11 -3.68 14.60
CA SER A 98 5.28 -4.39 13.33
C SER A 98 5.28 -3.49 12.08
N CYS A 99 6.14 -2.45 12.02
CA CYS A 99 6.33 -1.66 10.79
C CYS A 99 7.03 -2.45 9.65
N ASP A 100 6.92 -3.76 9.64
CA ASP A 100 7.99 -4.61 9.12
C ASP A 100 7.79 -4.97 7.65
N HIS A 101 6.57 -4.87 7.12
CA HIS A 101 6.22 -5.31 5.77
C HIS A 101 5.57 -4.19 4.98
N LEU A 102 6.42 -3.34 4.42
CA LEU A 102 6.02 -2.25 3.53
C LEU A 102 6.37 -2.63 2.09
N LEU A 103 5.38 -2.60 1.21
CA LEU A 103 5.53 -2.93 -0.20
C LEU A 103 5.44 -1.64 -1.04
N LEU A 104 6.40 -1.43 -1.91
CA LEU A 104 6.36 -0.42 -2.96
C LEU A 104 5.91 -1.05 -4.26
N VAL A 105 4.98 -0.39 -4.96
CA VAL A 105 4.50 -0.81 -6.28
C VAL A 105 4.63 0.35 -7.27
N ASN A 106 5.54 0.21 -8.22
CA ASN A 106 5.64 1.08 -9.38
C ASN A 106 4.59 0.67 -10.41
N TRP A 107 3.33 1.07 -10.17
CA TRP A 107 2.16 0.64 -10.93
C TRP A 107 2.27 0.89 -12.44
N ARG A 108 3.07 1.87 -12.85
CA ARG A 108 3.29 2.20 -14.27
C ARG A 108 4.12 1.14 -15.00
N HIS A 109 4.92 0.38 -14.27
CA HIS A 109 5.81 -0.63 -14.82
C HIS A 109 5.19 -2.03 -14.84
N SER A 110 4.07 -2.25 -14.14
CA SER A 110 3.37 -3.54 -14.14
C SER A 110 2.98 -3.99 -15.57
N LEU A 111 2.84 -5.30 -15.78
CA LEU A 111 2.48 -5.91 -17.06
C LEU A 111 1.02 -6.32 -17.18
N PHE A 112 0.25 -6.34 -16.08
CA PHE A 112 -1.18 -6.70 -16.04
C PHE A 112 -1.50 -8.09 -16.57
N ASP A 113 -0.54 -9.01 -16.46
CA ASP A 113 -0.71 -10.40 -16.86
C ASP A 113 -1.50 -11.23 -15.81
N GLY A 114 -1.73 -10.64 -14.64
CA GLY A 114 -2.39 -11.25 -13.50
C GLY A 114 -1.65 -12.43 -12.87
N VAL A 115 -0.35 -12.57 -13.12
CA VAL A 115 0.46 -13.70 -12.62
C VAL A 115 0.51 -13.73 -11.08
N CYS A 116 0.46 -12.57 -10.44
CA CYS A 116 0.54 -12.42 -8.98
C CYS A 116 -0.77 -12.79 -8.25
N SER A 117 -1.90 -12.76 -8.95
CA SER A 117 -3.23 -12.88 -8.34
C SER A 117 -3.52 -14.26 -7.78
N PRO A 118 -3.27 -15.38 -8.51
CA PRO A 118 -3.43 -16.72 -7.97
C PRO A 118 -2.55 -16.98 -6.75
N VAL A 119 -1.31 -16.48 -6.76
CA VAL A 119 -0.29 -16.76 -5.73
C VAL A 119 -0.58 -16.02 -4.44
N THR A 120 -1.12 -14.80 -4.53
CA THR A 120 -1.48 -13.98 -3.35
C THR A 120 -2.94 -14.14 -2.91
N GLY A 121 -3.68 -15.07 -3.51
CA GLY A 121 -5.12 -15.25 -3.25
C GLY A 121 -5.97 -14.00 -3.57
N GLY A 122 -5.48 -13.14 -4.46
CA GLY A 122 -6.11 -11.90 -4.88
C GLY A 122 -5.82 -10.67 -3.99
N PHE A 123 -4.85 -10.76 -3.06
CA PHE A 123 -4.32 -9.56 -2.39
C PHE A 123 -3.68 -8.62 -3.42
N ILE A 124 -2.80 -9.14 -4.27
CA ILE A 124 -2.38 -8.47 -5.50
C ILE A 124 -3.38 -8.89 -6.58
N ASP A 125 -4.01 -7.94 -7.26
CA ASP A 125 -5.01 -8.25 -8.30
C ASP A 125 -4.36 -8.50 -9.67
N ASN A 126 -5.21 -8.67 -10.69
CA ASN A 126 -4.75 -8.93 -12.04
C ASN A 126 -3.97 -7.75 -12.65
N ASP A 127 -4.10 -6.55 -12.07
CA ASP A 127 -3.40 -5.36 -12.52
C ASP A 127 -2.04 -5.17 -11.79
N GLY A 128 -1.66 -6.11 -10.93
CA GLY A 128 -0.46 -5.98 -10.09
C GLY A 128 -0.64 -4.98 -8.93
N MET A 129 -1.87 -4.61 -8.59
CA MET A 129 -2.15 -3.65 -7.53
C MET A 129 -2.47 -4.38 -6.23
N PRO A 130 -1.91 -4.01 -5.07
CA PRO A 130 -2.33 -4.54 -3.78
C PRO A 130 -3.76 -4.13 -3.38
N GLY A 131 -4.35 -4.82 -2.42
CA GLY A 131 -5.63 -4.51 -1.81
C GLY A 131 -5.72 -3.05 -1.38
N TRP A 132 -6.75 -2.29 -1.80
CA TRP A 132 -6.80 -0.85 -1.52
C TRP A 132 -6.88 -0.50 -0.04
N ASP A 133 -7.39 -1.39 0.81
CA ASP A 133 -7.41 -1.14 2.26
C ASP A 133 -6.00 -1.00 2.84
N SER A 134 -5.00 -1.58 2.16
CA SER A 134 -3.59 -1.56 2.56
C SER A 134 -2.80 -0.34 2.09
N TRP A 135 -3.37 0.53 1.24
CA TRP A 135 -2.65 1.65 0.64
C TRP A 135 -2.29 2.72 1.68
N ILE A 136 -1.04 3.13 1.74
CA ILE A 136 -0.52 4.08 2.74
C ILE A 136 -0.28 5.46 2.13
N ALA A 137 0.48 5.51 1.03
CA ALA A 137 0.92 6.77 0.42
C ALA A 137 1.26 6.61 -1.07
N LEU A 138 1.22 7.72 -1.80
CA LEU A 138 1.92 7.84 -3.09
C LEU A 138 3.30 8.46 -2.82
N VAL A 139 4.37 7.81 -3.30
CA VAL A 139 5.75 8.23 -3.07
C VAL A 139 6.43 8.56 -4.39
N ASN A 140 7.35 9.53 -4.38
CA ASN A 140 8.18 9.87 -5.54
C ASN A 140 9.50 9.08 -5.47
N LEU A 141 9.85 8.39 -6.55
CA LEU A 141 11.10 7.62 -6.67
C LEU A 141 12.16 8.52 -7.28
N GLU A 142 13.06 9.05 -6.45
CA GLU A 142 14.05 10.07 -6.86
C GLU A 142 15.01 9.67 -8.00
N LEU A 143 15.10 8.38 -8.33
CA LEU A 143 16.05 7.88 -9.33
C LEU A 143 15.73 8.41 -10.74
N THR A 144 14.47 8.75 -11.03
CA THR A 144 14.12 9.49 -12.24
C THR A 144 13.01 10.49 -11.94
N ALA A 145 13.20 11.73 -12.40
CA ALA A 145 12.13 12.72 -12.33
C ALA A 145 10.88 12.15 -13.01
N ARG A 146 9.79 12.00 -12.24
CA ARG A 146 8.44 11.51 -12.63
C ARG A 146 8.13 10.04 -12.34
N GLN A 147 9.03 9.26 -11.73
CA GLN A 147 8.63 7.95 -11.23
C GLN A 147 7.92 8.09 -9.88
N HIS A 148 6.76 7.45 -9.77
CA HIS A 148 5.98 7.41 -8.54
C HIS A 148 5.65 5.95 -8.24
N ALA A 149 5.56 5.62 -6.96
CA ALA A 149 5.16 4.31 -6.50
C ALA A 149 4.08 4.42 -5.42
N LEU A 150 3.29 3.37 -5.31
CA LEU A 150 2.29 3.22 -4.28
C LEU A 150 2.95 2.48 -3.12
N LEU A 151 2.93 3.07 -1.94
CA LEU A 151 3.35 2.45 -0.70
C LEU A 151 2.16 1.77 -0.06
N CYS A 152 2.29 0.47 0.22
CA CYS A 152 1.28 -0.38 0.83
C CYS A 152 1.83 -1.08 2.07
N TRP A 153 0.93 -1.49 2.94
CA TRP A 153 1.22 -2.43 4.03
C TRP A 153 0.90 -3.86 3.60
N THR A 154 1.75 -4.82 3.95
CA THR A 154 1.45 -6.24 3.78
C THR A 154 1.22 -6.88 5.14
N PRO A 155 0.08 -7.54 5.40
CA PRO A 155 -0.10 -8.35 6.60
C PRO A 155 0.94 -9.48 6.68
N GLU A 156 1.43 -9.77 7.89
CA GLU A 156 2.45 -10.80 8.16
C GLU A 156 2.22 -12.11 7.39
N LYS A 157 1.01 -12.65 7.50
CA LYS A 157 0.61 -13.92 6.88
C LYS A 157 0.62 -13.91 5.34
N LEU A 158 0.71 -12.75 4.71
CA LEU A 158 0.81 -12.60 3.26
C LEU A 158 2.24 -12.36 2.80
N VAL A 159 3.21 -12.21 3.70
CA VAL A 159 4.60 -11.89 3.34
C VAL A 159 5.19 -12.98 2.43
N GLU A 160 5.04 -14.25 2.78
CA GLU A 160 5.54 -15.37 1.96
C GLU A 160 4.89 -15.39 0.57
N SER A 161 3.57 -15.25 0.49
CA SER A 161 2.87 -15.21 -0.81
C SER A 161 3.24 -13.99 -1.65
N VAL A 162 3.54 -12.85 -1.01
CA VAL A 162 4.02 -11.65 -1.71
C VAL A 162 5.47 -11.82 -2.17
N ASP A 163 6.33 -12.48 -1.38
CA ASP A 163 7.67 -12.88 -1.81
C ASP A 163 7.60 -13.78 -3.06
N ASP A 164 6.73 -14.78 -3.06
CA ASP A 164 6.51 -15.64 -4.24
C ASP A 164 6.04 -14.81 -5.44
N ALA A 165 5.12 -13.87 -5.25
CA ALA A 165 4.64 -12.98 -6.31
C ALA A 165 5.74 -12.06 -6.87
N LEU A 166 6.65 -11.55 -6.02
CA LEU A 166 7.81 -10.75 -6.44
C LEU A 166 8.73 -11.56 -7.37
N THR A 167 8.95 -12.84 -7.09
CA THR A 167 9.78 -13.70 -7.96
C THR A 167 9.15 -14.03 -9.31
N LEU A 168 7.82 -13.91 -9.42
CA LEU A 168 7.06 -14.20 -10.64
C LEU A 168 6.79 -12.96 -11.48
N ASP A 169 6.88 -11.77 -10.88
CA ASP A 169 6.67 -10.49 -11.56
C ASP A 169 7.81 -10.18 -12.54
N ALA A 170 7.62 -10.60 -13.79
CA ALA A 170 8.56 -10.33 -14.88
C ALA A 170 8.76 -8.83 -15.16
N ALA A 171 7.87 -7.98 -14.63
CA ALA A 171 7.97 -6.53 -14.75
C ALA A 171 8.92 -5.90 -13.72
N GLU A 172 9.26 -6.64 -12.67
CA GLU A 172 10.02 -6.16 -11.51
C GLU A 172 9.45 -4.82 -10.98
N CYS A 173 8.13 -4.71 -10.92
CA CYS A 173 7.43 -3.46 -10.59
C CYS A 173 7.13 -3.33 -9.09
N MET A 174 7.53 -4.31 -8.27
CA MET A 174 7.33 -4.32 -6.83
C MET A 174 8.64 -4.47 -6.06
N SER A 175 8.70 -3.91 -4.86
CA SER A 175 9.86 -4.05 -3.97
C SER A 175 9.49 -3.87 -2.51
N TRP A 176 10.14 -4.62 -1.62
CA TRP A 176 10.07 -4.36 -0.19
C TRP A 176 10.78 -3.06 0.19
N LEU A 177 10.21 -2.37 1.18
CA LEU A 177 10.81 -1.20 1.82
C LEU A 177 11.19 -1.54 3.26
N ARG A 178 12.49 -1.52 3.57
CA ARG A 178 13.03 -1.87 4.88
C ARG A 178 13.55 -0.63 5.59
N TRP A 179 13.25 -0.47 6.88
CA TRP A 179 13.89 0.55 7.71
C TRP A 179 15.31 0.09 8.08
N ASN A 180 16.33 0.70 7.48
CA ASN A 180 17.66 0.69 8.07
C ASN A 180 17.67 1.73 9.20
N ARG A 181 18.51 1.56 10.24
CA ARG A 181 18.53 2.37 11.48
C ARG A 181 18.20 3.87 11.33
N THR A 182 18.54 4.49 10.20
CA THR A 182 18.37 5.92 9.91
C THR A 182 17.38 6.27 8.80
N LYS A 183 17.05 5.35 7.89
CA LYS A 183 16.23 5.64 6.69
C LYS A 183 15.58 4.38 6.14
N PHE A 184 14.52 4.55 5.36
CA PHE A 184 14.01 3.48 4.53
C PHE A 184 14.90 3.21 3.32
N GLU A 185 15.07 1.94 2.99
CA GLU A 185 15.78 1.45 1.82
C GLU A 185 14.90 0.48 1.04
N ILE A 186 14.97 0.59 -0.28
CA ILE A 186 14.38 -0.37 -1.21
C ILE A 186 15.30 -1.59 -1.19
N VAL A 187 14.77 -2.77 -0.88
CA VAL A 187 15.55 -4.02 -0.83
C VAL A 187 16.07 -4.35 -2.23
N GLY A 188 15.16 -4.33 -3.20
CA GLY A 188 15.44 -4.48 -4.63
C GLY A 188 14.15 -4.83 -5.37
N TRP A 189 14.04 -4.42 -6.62
CA TRP A 189 12.85 -4.69 -7.44
C TRP A 189 12.81 -6.18 -7.82
N GLY A 190 11.68 -6.83 -7.61
CA GLY A 190 11.53 -8.28 -7.84
C GLY A 190 12.29 -9.18 -6.84
N GLN A 191 12.85 -8.60 -5.77
CA GLN A 191 13.61 -9.35 -4.76
C GLN A 191 12.76 -9.72 -3.55
N ARG A 192 13.07 -10.86 -2.94
CA ARG A 192 12.42 -11.33 -1.72
C ARG A 192 12.83 -10.51 -0.50
N SER A 193 12.06 -10.64 0.56
CA SER A 193 12.28 -9.91 1.82
C SER A 193 13.51 -10.36 2.61
N ASP A 194 14.08 -11.54 2.32
CA ASP A 194 15.19 -12.18 3.05
C ASP A 194 16.55 -12.12 2.33
N GLU A 195 16.57 -11.71 1.07
CA GLU A 195 17.77 -11.46 0.26
C GLU A 195 18.40 -10.08 0.57
#